data_AF-A0A923NFL2-F1
#
_entry.id   AF-A0A923NFL2-F1
#
_cell.length_a   1.000
_cell.length_b   1.000
_cell.length_c   1.000
_cell.angle_alpha   90.00
_cell.angle_beta   90.00
_cell.angle_gamma   90.00
#
_symmetry.space_group_name_H-M   'P 1'
#
loop_
_entity.id
_entity.type
_entity.pdbx_description
1 polymer ?
#
loop_
_entity_poly.entity_id
_entity_poly.type
_entity_poly.pdbx_seq_one_letter_code
_entity_poly.pdbx_strand_id
1 'polypeptide(L)' 'MTKRKIDQLTELPPELVIWVNAETAAAMLDYAQEKFNEIRYSDEFKRMRIEQQPNRFSVELLRKFGRGEYR' A
#
# COMPACT_ATOMS: atom_id res chain seq x y z
N MET A 1 -13.40 26.55 -19.72
CA MET A 1 -11.98 26.24 -19.44
C MET A 1 -11.93 25.22 -18.31
N THR A 2 -11.57 23.98 -18.66
CA THR A 2 -11.70 22.78 -17.84
C THR A 2 -10.57 22.72 -16.80
N LYS A 3 -10.90 22.95 -15.52
CA LYS A 3 -9.96 22.67 -14.41
C LYS A 3 -10.04 21.18 -14.11
N ARG A 4 -8.93 20.47 -14.35
CA ARG A 4 -8.75 19.05 -14.10
C ARG A 4 -9.16 18.76 -12.65
N LYS A 5 -10.19 17.92 -12.46
CA LYS A 5 -10.45 17.23 -11.19
C LYS A 5 -9.18 16.47 -10.90
N ILE A 6 -8.45 16.93 -9.89
CA ILE A 6 -7.40 16.14 -9.26
C ILE A 6 -8.15 14.93 -8.72
N ASP A 7 -7.83 13.75 -9.24
CA ASP A 7 -8.28 12.48 -8.68
C ASP A 7 -7.92 12.52 -7.19
N GLN A 8 -8.90 12.84 -6.36
CA GLN A 8 -8.87 12.51 -4.95
C GLN A 8 -8.86 10.99 -4.93
N LEU A 9 -7.64 10.44 -4.99
CA LEU A 9 -7.30 9.20 -4.34
C LEU A 9 -8.06 9.27 -3.02
N THR A 10 -9.09 8.43 -2.89
CA THR A 10 -10.02 8.49 -1.78
C THR A 10 -9.23 8.10 -0.55
N GLU A 11 -8.54 9.08 0.06
CA GLU A 11 -7.80 8.92 1.29
C GLU A 11 -8.87 8.59 2.33
N LEU A 12 -8.93 7.31 2.71
CA LEU A 12 -9.73 6.92 3.86
C LEU A 12 -9.35 7.83 5.02
N PRO A 13 -10.32 8.27 5.84
CA PRO A 13 -10.03 8.97 7.08
C PRO A 13 -8.92 8.22 7.83
N PRO A 14 -7.86 8.87 8.32
CA PRO A 14 -6.71 8.21 8.93
C PRO A 14 -7.11 7.28 10.09
N GLU A 15 -8.22 7.58 10.74
CA GLU A 15 -8.87 6.83 11.81
C GLU A 15 -9.51 5.48 11.37
N LEU A 16 -9.65 5.22 10.06
CA LEU A 16 -10.14 3.95 9.51
C LEU A 16 -9.05 3.12 8.81
N VAL A 17 -7.82 3.62 8.74
CA VAL A 17 -6.73 2.90 8.08
C VAL A 17 -6.18 1.84 9.01
N ILE A 18 -6.50 0.57 8.72
CA ILE A 18 -5.91 -0.56 9.43
C ILE A 18 -4.45 -0.71 8.98
N TRP A 19 -3.51 -0.65 9.93
CA TRP A 19 -2.09 -0.87 9.68
C TRP A 19 -1.64 -2.22 10.21
N VAL A 20 -0.74 -2.85 9.46
CA VAL A 20 -0.15 -4.14 9.82
C VAL A 20 1.37 -4.08 9.79
N ASN A 21 2.03 -5.05 10.42
CA ASN A 21 3.49 -5.22 10.38
C ASN A 21 3.93 -5.93 9.08
N ALA A 22 5.25 -6.03 8.85
CA ALA A 22 5.81 -6.66 7.65
C ALA A 22 5.42 -8.14 7.50
N GLU A 23 5.36 -8.89 8.60
CA GLU A 23 4.97 -10.31 8.60
C GLU A 23 3.53 -10.50 8.10
N THR A 24 2.59 -9.74 8.66
CA THR A 24 1.18 -9.79 8.25
C THR A 24 1.01 -9.25 6.82
N ALA A 25 1.74 -8.20 6.45
CA ALA A 25 1.73 -7.65 5.11
C ALA A 25 2.22 -8.66 4.07
N ALA A 26 3.28 -9.42 4.38
CA ALA A 26 3.78 -10.49 3.55
C ALA A 26 2.74 -11.61 3.38
N ALA A 27 2.13 -12.04 4.48
CA ALA A 27 1.07 -13.05 4.46
C ALA A 27 -0.15 -12.60 3.63
N MET A 28 -0.53 -11.33 3.69
CA MET A 28 -1.62 -10.78 2.87
C MET A 28 -1.36 -10.82 1.37
N LEU A 29 -0.10 -10.83 0.96
CA LEU A 29 0.33 -10.88 -0.44
C LEU A 29 0.78 -12.29 -0.87
N ASP A 30 0.59 -13.30 0.00
CA ASP A 30 1.08 -14.66 -0.20
C ASP A 30 2.58 -14.71 -0.51
N TYR A 31 3.35 -13.91 0.21
CA TYR A 31 4.81 -13.86 0.11
C TYR A 31 5.48 -14.33 1.39
N ALA A 32 6.64 -14.99 1.23
CA ALA A 32 7.61 -15.10 2.31
C ALA A 32 8.07 -13.71 2.76
N GLN A 33 8.35 -13.54 4.05
CA GLN A 33 8.76 -12.26 4.62
C GLN A 33 10.03 -11.70 3.95
N GLU A 34 10.98 -12.56 3.58
CA GLU A 34 12.20 -12.19 2.85
C GLU A 34 11.87 -11.54 1.50
N LYS A 35 11.02 -12.19 0.70
CA LYS A 35 10.54 -11.66 -0.59
C LYS A 35 9.76 -10.36 -0.40
N PHE A 36 8.93 -10.28 0.64
CA PHE A 36 8.21 -9.04 0.94
C PHE A 36 9.17 -7.88 1.27
N ASN A 37 10.26 -8.14 1.99
CA ASN A 37 11.25 -7.11 2.29
C ASN A 37 11.93 -6.58 1.03
N GLU A 38 12.12 -7.40 -0.01
CA GLU A 38 12.61 -6.92 -1.31
C GLU A 38 11.56 -6.04 -2.01
N ILE A 39 10.31 -6.52 -2.08
CA ILE A 39 9.20 -5.84 -2.76
C ILE A 39 8.87 -4.50 -2.10
N ARG A 40 8.95 -4.41 -0.77
CA ARG A 40 8.74 -3.18 -0.01
C ARG A 40 9.61 -2.01 -0.50
N TYR A 41 10.79 -2.30 -1.06
CA TYR A 41 11.69 -1.29 -1.58
C TYR A 41 11.52 -1.01 -3.09
N SER A 42 10.61 -1.71 -3.77
CA SER A 42 10.30 -1.47 -5.18
C SER A 42 9.68 -0.09 -5.42
N ASP A 43 9.84 0.43 -6.62
CA ASP A 43 9.31 1.74 -6.99
C ASP A 43 7.78 1.76 -6.98
N GLU A 44 7.13 0.67 -7.39
CA GLU A 44 5.68 0.53 -7.35
C GLU A 44 5.15 0.58 -5.93
N PHE A 45 5.79 -0.14 -5.01
CA PHE A 45 5.38 -0.21 -3.62
C PHE A 45 5.48 1.16 -2.93
N LYS A 46 6.58 1.88 -3.20
CA LYS A 46 6.80 3.25 -2.72
C LYS A 46 5.84 4.24 -3.35
N ARG A 47 5.58 4.15 -4.66
CA ARG A 47 4.65 5.04 -5.39
C ARG A 47 3.24 4.98 -4.81
N MET A 48 2.79 3.79 -4.42
CA MET A 48 1.49 3.60 -3.76
C MET A 48 1.46 4.10 -2.32
N ARG A 49 2.60 4.43 -1.71
CA ARG A 49 2.71 4.79 -0.28
C ARG A 49 2.11 3.71 0.62
N ILE A 50 2.34 2.43 0.31
CA ILE A 50 1.78 1.33 1.12
C ILE A 50 2.34 1.36 2.54
N GLU A 51 3.64 1.64 2.68
CA GLU A 51 4.25 1.91 3.98
C GLU A 51 4.05 3.39 4.38
N GLN A 52 3.35 3.61 5.48
CA GLN A 52 3.00 4.94 5.99
C GLN A 52 3.95 5.38 7.11
N GLN A 53 4.45 4.42 7.89
CA GLN A 53 5.47 4.58 8.93
C GLN A 53 6.39 3.36 8.93
N PRO A 54 7.59 3.43 9.53
CA PRO A 54 8.48 2.28 9.63
C PRO A 54 7.76 1.04 10.15
N ASN A 55 7.69 0.00 9.32
CA ASN A 55 7.02 -1.28 9.63
C ASN A 55 5.51 -1.14 9.94
N ARG A 56 4.83 -0.19 9.27
CA ARG A 56 3.38 0.00 9.30
C ARG A 56 2.84 0.16 7.88
N PHE A 57 2.10 -0.86 7.43
CA PHE A 57 1.59 -0.97 6.07
C PHE A 57 0.08 -0.85 6.05
N SER A 58 -0.46 -0.04 5.13
CA SER A 58 -1.91 0.09 4.93
C SER A 58 -2.48 -1.19 4.33
N VAL A 59 -3.43 -1.81 5.05
CA VAL A 59 -4.16 -3.01 4.60
C VAL A 59 -4.88 -2.77 3.28
N GLU A 60 -5.49 -1.58 3.10
CA GLU A 60 -6.22 -1.25 1.88
C GLU A 60 -5.27 -1.17 0.67
N LEU A 61 -4.12 -0.51 0.83
CA LEU A 61 -3.14 -0.34 -0.23
C LEU A 61 -2.43 -1.67 -0.55
N LEU A 62 -2.15 -2.51 0.46
CA LEU A 62 -1.67 -3.88 0.25
C LEU A 62 -2.65 -4.69 -0.60
N ARG A 63 -3.95 -4.61 -0.30
CA ARG A 63 -4.98 -5.30 -1.08
C ARG A 63 -5.05 -4.79 -2.53
N LYS A 64 -4.94 -3.48 -2.75
CA LYS A 64 -4.85 -2.89 -4.11
C LYS A 64 -3.60 -3.37 -4.85
N PHE A 65 -2.44 -3.37 -4.17
CA PHE A 65 -1.17 -3.85 -4.71
C PHE A 65 -1.25 -5.33 -5.13
N GLY A 66 -1.76 -6.20 -4.26
CA GLY A 66 -1.92 -7.63 -4.54
C GLY A 66 -2.88 -7.95 -5.69
N ARG A 67 -3.85 -7.06 -5.97
CA ARG A 67 -4.75 -7.18 -7.13
C ARG A 67 -4.20 -6.57 -8.42
N GLY A 68 -3.03 -5.90 -8.39
CA GLY A 68 -2.52 -5.17 -9.55
C GLY A 68 -3.19 -3.81 -9.79
N GLU A 69 -3.95 -3.29 -8.82
CA GLU A 69 -4.74 -2.06 -8.93
C GLU A 69 -3.91 -0.82 -8.53
N TYR A 70 -2.78 -0.62 -9.19
CA TYR A 70 -1.82 0.45 -8.89
C TYR A 70 -1.42 1.30 -10.10
N ARG A 71 -2.18 1.18 -11.20
CA ARG A 71 -2.01 1.94 -12.44
C ARG A 71 -2.64 3.32 -12.38
#